data_AF-A0A345YEX5-F1
#
_entry.id   AF-A0A345YEX5-F1
#
_cell.length_a   1.000
_cell.length_b   1.000
_cell.length_c   1.000
_cell.angle_alpha   90.00
_cell.angle_beta   90.00
_cell.angle_gamma   90.00
#
_symmetry.space_group_name_H-M   'P 1'
#
loop_
_entity.id
_entity.type
_entity.pdbx_description
1 polymer ?
#
loop_
_entity_poly.entity_id
_entity_poly.type
_entity_poly.pdbx_seq_one_letter_code
_entity_poly.pdbx_strand_id
1 'polypeptide(L)'
;MDYRLPATLGANRRNLPFRAVNRRGSPQHDPALQRHHLLPRQLLGEACFEALFDALGTERIGFDDFRRNGLLLPAREEAARRLALPLHRGPHRDYNAMVIERVGRIERKWARQSTSDPIHAAETALMRLALLQRALRQRLLDERKPLRLNRKDPLGRGVDFSDLDAMAEVLWAAGTAVVL
;
A
#
# COMPACT_ATOMS: atom_id res chain seq x y z
N MET A 1 -28.15 -12.21 -7.23
CA MET A 1 -28.18 -10.90 -7.90
C MET A 1 -26.75 -10.38 -7.89
N ASP A 2 -25.97 -10.73 -8.93
CA ASP A 2 -24.61 -10.24 -9.13
C ASP A 2 -24.68 -8.81 -9.68
N TYR A 3 -24.33 -7.82 -8.86
CA TYR A 3 -24.22 -6.43 -9.33
C TYR A 3 -22.78 -5.94 -9.17
N ARG A 4 -21.99 -6.10 -10.24
CA ARG A 4 -20.67 -5.48 -10.39
C ARG A 4 -20.87 -3.98 -10.59
N LEU A 5 -20.24 -3.17 -9.75
CA LEU A 5 -20.18 -1.71 -9.89
C LEU A 5 -19.56 -1.30 -11.25
N PRO A 6 -20.13 -0.32 -11.97
CA PRO A 6 -19.58 0.16 -13.23
C PRO A 6 -18.23 0.86 -13.01
N ALA A 7 -17.29 0.62 -13.93
CA ALA A 7 -15.97 1.24 -13.91
C ALA A 7 -16.08 2.73 -14.29
N THR A 8 -15.67 3.63 -13.38
CA THR A 8 -15.58 5.06 -13.65
C THR A 8 -14.38 5.40 -14.55
N LEU A 9 -14.61 6.34 -15.46
CA LEU A 9 -13.74 6.80 -16.54
C LEU A 9 -12.45 7.48 -16.02
N GLY A 10 -11.38 6.69 -15.95
CA GLY A 10 -10.00 7.19 -15.98
C GLY A 10 -9.22 6.30 -16.94
N ALA A 11 -8.57 6.90 -17.96
CA ALA A 11 -7.86 6.18 -19.02
C ALA A 11 -7.18 4.90 -18.49
N ASN A 12 -7.65 3.75 -18.98
CA ASN A 12 -7.30 2.42 -18.49
C ASN A 12 -5.81 2.14 -18.80
N ARG A 13 -4.91 2.74 -18.02
CA ARG A 13 -3.49 2.40 -18.03
C ARG A 13 -3.42 0.97 -17.54
N ARG A 14 -3.12 0.05 -18.46
CA ARG A 14 -2.92 -1.37 -18.17
C ARG A 14 -2.13 -1.51 -16.86
N ASN A 15 -2.64 -2.36 -15.98
CA ASN A 15 -2.00 -2.77 -14.73
C ASN A 15 -0.50 -3.03 -14.99
N LEU A 16 0.39 -2.43 -14.18
CA LEU A 16 1.83 -2.68 -14.27
C LEU A 16 2.18 -3.83 -13.31
N PRO A 17 2.30 -5.08 -13.79
CA PRO A 17 2.53 -6.19 -12.88
C PRO A 17 3.92 -6.08 -12.25
N PHE A 18 4.05 -6.48 -10.98
CA PHE A 18 5.33 -6.47 -10.26
C PHE A 18 6.48 -7.13 -11.05
N ARG A 19 6.21 -8.22 -11.78
CA ARG A 19 7.25 -8.92 -12.57
C ARG A 19 7.83 -8.09 -13.71
N ALA A 20 7.14 -7.04 -14.17
CA ALA A 20 7.61 -6.15 -15.22
C ALA A 20 8.57 -5.07 -14.70
N VAL A 21 8.67 -4.89 -13.39
CA VAL A 21 9.50 -3.85 -12.76
C VAL A 21 10.82 -4.43 -12.27
N ASN A 22 11.91 -3.71 -12.54
CA ASN A 22 13.28 -4.14 -12.25
C ASN A 22 13.55 -5.58 -12.74
N ARG A 23 13.22 -5.84 -14.00
CA ARG A 23 13.32 -7.16 -14.62
C ARG A 23 14.78 -7.51 -14.92
N ARG A 24 15.29 -8.60 -14.34
CA ARG A 24 16.64 -9.09 -14.65
C ARG A 24 16.85 -9.24 -16.16
N GLY A 25 17.96 -8.71 -16.66
CA GLY A 25 18.32 -8.72 -18.08
C GLY A 25 17.79 -7.53 -18.89
N SER A 26 16.98 -6.62 -18.31
CA SER A 26 16.67 -5.35 -18.96
C SER A 26 17.78 -4.33 -18.76
N PRO A 27 17.96 -3.34 -19.66
CA PRO A 27 18.98 -2.31 -19.52
C PRO A 27 18.84 -1.46 -18.24
N GLN A 28 17.61 -1.30 -17.74
CA GLN A 28 17.29 -0.53 -16.53
C GLN A 28 17.28 -1.39 -15.24
N HIS A 29 17.75 -2.64 -15.29
CA HIS A 29 17.81 -3.50 -14.13
C HIS A 29 18.89 -3.04 -13.15
N ASP A 30 18.50 -2.76 -11.90
CA ASP A 30 19.41 -2.51 -10.79
C ASP A 30 19.35 -3.69 -9.80
N PRO A 31 20.41 -4.53 -9.70
CA PRO A 31 20.45 -5.65 -8.77
C PRO A 31 20.51 -5.23 -7.30
N ALA A 32 20.74 -3.95 -7.00
CA ALA A 32 20.72 -3.42 -5.65
C ALA A 32 19.32 -2.98 -5.20
N LEU A 33 18.31 -3.05 -6.07
CA LEU A 33 16.91 -2.72 -5.76
C LEU A 33 16.01 -3.95 -5.76
N GLN A 34 15.00 -3.95 -4.89
CA GLN A 34 13.99 -4.99 -4.80
C GLN A 34 12.59 -4.37 -4.77
N ARG A 35 11.63 -5.09 -5.32
CA ARG A 35 10.21 -4.74 -5.30
C ARG A 35 9.63 -5.00 -3.91
N HIS A 36 9.04 -3.99 -3.31
CA HIS A 36 8.34 -4.02 -2.04
C HIS A 36 6.85 -3.81 -2.27
N HIS A 37 5.99 -4.57 -1.58
CA HIS A 37 4.54 -4.34 -1.60
C HIS A 37 4.15 -3.45 -0.41
N LEU A 38 3.33 -2.43 -0.66
CA LEU A 38 2.86 -1.52 0.37
C LEU A 38 1.79 -2.19 1.24
N LEU A 39 0.71 -2.67 0.61
CA LEU A 39 -0.20 -3.63 1.22
C LEU A 39 0.39 -5.04 1.04
N PRO A 40 0.72 -5.75 2.13
CA PRO A 40 1.33 -7.07 2.03
C PRO A 40 0.33 -8.07 1.45
N ARG A 41 0.82 -8.97 0.59
CA ARG A 41 0.00 -10.05 0.03
C ARG A 41 -0.60 -10.97 1.08
N GLN A 42 -0.03 -11.01 2.28
CA GLN A 42 -0.55 -11.78 3.42
C GLN A 42 -2.02 -11.44 3.70
N LEU A 43 -2.43 -10.18 3.50
CA LEU A 43 -3.83 -9.76 3.66
C LEU A 43 -4.81 -10.68 2.90
N LEU A 44 -4.44 -11.13 1.70
CA LEU A 44 -5.29 -11.97 0.85
C LEU A 44 -5.54 -13.37 1.42
N GLY A 45 -4.76 -13.80 2.42
CA GLY A 45 -4.93 -15.08 3.10
C GLY A 45 -5.60 -14.98 4.48
N GLU A 46 -5.93 -13.77 4.93
CA GLU A 46 -6.58 -13.56 6.23
C GLU A 46 -8.10 -13.61 6.06
N ALA A 47 -8.75 -14.61 6.67
CA ALA A 47 -10.20 -14.85 6.51
C ALA A 47 -11.07 -13.64 6.90
N CYS A 48 -10.61 -12.81 7.83
CA CYS A 48 -11.34 -11.60 8.23
C CYS A 48 -11.46 -10.53 7.13
N PHE A 49 -10.66 -10.61 6.06
CA PHE A 49 -10.71 -9.66 4.94
C PHE A 49 -11.35 -10.22 3.67
N GLU A 50 -11.74 -11.50 3.66
CA GLU A 50 -12.30 -12.17 2.49
C GLU A 50 -13.52 -11.41 1.93
N ALA A 51 -14.54 -11.18 2.77
CA ALA A 51 -15.76 -10.47 2.37
C ALA A 51 -15.49 -9.06 1.82
N LEU A 52 -14.55 -8.33 2.42
CA LEU A 52 -14.15 -7.02 1.92
C LEU A 52 -13.52 -7.15 0.53
N PHE A 53 -12.55 -8.03 0.35
CA PHE A 53 -11.83 -8.14 -0.92
C PHE A 53 -12.67 -8.72 -2.06
N ASP A 54 -13.62 -9.60 -1.74
CA ASP A 54 -14.61 -10.08 -2.70
C ASP A 54 -15.53 -8.94 -3.16
N ALA A 55 -16.02 -8.12 -2.24
CA ALA A 55 -16.87 -6.98 -2.56
C ALA A 55 -16.15 -5.88 -3.36
N LEU A 56 -14.89 -5.60 -3.01
CA LEU A 56 -14.13 -4.52 -3.64
C LEU A 56 -13.48 -4.95 -4.96
N GLY A 57 -12.99 -6.18 -5.04
CA GLY A 57 -12.15 -6.71 -6.11
C GLY A 57 -10.67 -6.34 -5.93
N THR A 58 -9.80 -7.35 -5.91
CA THR A 58 -8.34 -7.18 -5.72
C THR A 58 -7.67 -6.38 -6.85
N GLU A 59 -8.21 -6.44 -8.07
CA GLU A 59 -7.78 -5.61 -9.20
C GLU A 59 -8.04 -4.12 -8.94
N ARG A 60 -9.24 -3.77 -8.43
CA ARG A 60 -9.61 -2.38 -8.13
C ARG A 60 -8.76 -1.81 -7.01
N ILE A 61 -8.47 -2.61 -5.99
CA ILE A 61 -7.51 -2.28 -4.92
C ILE A 61 -6.08 -2.12 -5.48
N GLY A 62 -5.75 -2.86 -6.54
CA GLY A 62 -4.45 -2.79 -7.20
C GLY A 62 -3.36 -3.59 -6.52
N PHE A 63 -3.69 -4.73 -5.87
CA PHE A 63 -2.70 -5.56 -5.17
C PHE A 63 -1.50 -5.94 -6.04
N ASP A 64 -1.74 -6.26 -7.31
CA ASP A 64 -0.73 -6.64 -8.30
C ASP A 64 -0.25 -5.48 -9.19
N ASP A 65 -0.81 -4.27 -9.03
CA ASP A 65 -0.36 -3.08 -9.76
C ASP A 65 0.78 -2.40 -9.00
N PHE A 66 2.00 -2.51 -9.54
CA PHE A 66 3.18 -1.91 -8.95
C PHE A 66 3.05 -0.39 -8.77
N ARG A 67 2.31 0.30 -9.64
CA ARG A 67 2.13 1.76 -9.50
C ARG A 67 1.30 2.11 -8.28
N ARG A 68 0.32 1.26 -7.92
CA ARG A 68 -0.59 1.49 -6.79
C ARG A 68 -0.03 0.92 -5.50
N ASN A 69 0.46 -0.31 -5.55
CA ASN A 69 0.83 -1.09 -4.38
C ASN A 69 2.34 -1.42 -4.28
N GLY A 70 3.16 -0.91 -5.19
CA GLY A 70 4.60 -1.18 -5.23
C GLY A 70 5.48 0.02 -4.89
N LEU A 71 6.70 -0.30 -4.46
CA LEU A 71 7.83 0.61 -4.35
C LEU A 71 9.15 -0.16 -4.60
N LEU A 72 10.15 0.46 -5.21
CA LEU A 72 11.51 -0.10 -5.25
C LEU A 72 12.26 0.36 -4.01
N LEU A 73 12.80 -0.60 -3.26
CA LEU A 73 13.61 -0.34 -2.08
C LEU A 73 15.00 -0.98 -2.20
N PRO A 74 16.03 -0.38 -1.59
CA PRO A 74 17.36 -0.96 -1.52
C PRO A 74 17.37 -2.37 -0.93
N ALA A 75 18.06 -3.31 -1.57
CA ALA A 75 18.31 -4.67 -1.07
C ALA A 75 19.74 -4.85 -0.49
N ARG A 76 20.59 -3.83 -0.67
CA ARG A 76 21.98 -3.78 -0.21
C ARG A 76 22.20 -2.53 0.64
N GLU A 77 23.02 -2.66 1.68
CA GLU A 77 23.31 -1.56 2.62
C GLU A 77 23.91 -0.34 1.93
N GLU A 78 24.81 -0.54 0.97
CA GLU A 78 25.40 0.55 0.18
C GLU A 78 24.33 1.34 -0.57
N ALA A 79 23.38 0.65 -1.21
CA ALA A 79 22.25 1.31 -1.88
C ALA A 79 21.31 2.00 -0.89
N ALA A 80 21.11 1.43 0.31
CA ALA A 80 20.32 2.06 1.36
C ALA A 80 20.95 3.38 1.81
N ARG A 81 22.26 3.41 2.02
CA ARG A 81 23.00 4.64 2.36
C ARG A 81 22.96 5.64 1.22
N ARG A 82 23.24 5.21 -0.01
CA ARG A 82 23.31 6.07 -1.20
C ARG A 82 21.95 6.71 -1.54
N LEU A 83 20.86 5.97 -1.33
CA LEU A 83 19.50 6.43 -1.65
C LEU A 83 18.77 7.02 -0.45
N ALA A 84 19.35 6.97 0.75
CA ALA A 84 18.69 7.33 2.01
C ALA A 84 17.31 6.65 2.22
N LEU A 85 17.13 5.44 1.67
CA LEU A 85 15.90 4.66 1.75
C LEU A 85 16.06 3.41 2.64
N PRO A 86 14.97 2.93 3.27
CA PRO A 86 15.01 1.74 4.12
C PRO A 86 15.58 0.50 3.41
N LEU A 87 16.39 -0.28 4.13
CA LEU A 87 16.91 -1.55 3.64
C LEU A 87 15.82 -2.62 3.64
N HIS A 88 15.45 -3.06 2.45
CA HIS A 88 14.54 -4.18 2.23
C HIS A 88 15.27 -5.52 2.25
N ARG A 89 15.18 -6.23 3.38
CA ARG A 89 15.59 -7.64 3.51
C ARG A 89 14.57 -8.45 4.30
N GLY A 90 14.09 -9.55 3.71
CA GLY A 90 13.29 -10.56 4.40
C GLY A 90 11.89 -10.10 4.82
N PRO A 91 11.18 -10.91 5.64
CA PRO A 91 9.85 -10.57 6.14
C PRO A 91 9.90 -9.42 7.15
N HIS A 92 8.98 -8.47 7.03
CA HIS A 92 8.90 -7.26 7.87
C HIS A 92 7.72 -7.38 8.85
N ARG A 93 7.88 -8.17 9.92
CA ARG A 93 6.77 -8.55 10.82
C ARG A 93 6.04 -7.33 11.40
N ASP A 94 6.77 -6.36 11.95
CA ASP A 94 6.17 -5.19 12.60
C ASP A 94 5.44 -4.31 11.58
N TYR A 95 6.01 -4.13 10.39
CA TYR A 95 5.37 -3.43 9.28
C TYR A 95 4.09 -4.16 8.84
N ASN A 96 4.14 -5.48 8.66
CA ASN A 96 2.98 -6.26 8.26
C ASN A 96 1.86 -6.17 9.30
N ALA A 97 2.18 -6.37 10.58
CA ALA A 97 1.21 -6.28 11.68
C ALA A 97 0.53 -4.90 11.70
N MET A 98 1.33 -3.85 11.54
CA MET A 98 0.84 -2.48 11.45
C MET A 98 -0.12 -2.27 10.27
N VAL A 99 0.22 -2.76 9.08
CA VAL A 99 -0.66 -2.62 7.89
C VAL A 99 -1.93 -3.45 8.06
N ILE A 100 -1.83 -4.66 8.61
CA ILE A 100 -2.98 -5.53 8.91
C ILE A 100 -3.94 -4.84 9.87
N GLU A 101 -3.45 -4.24 10.96
CA GLU A 101 -4.29 -3.51 11.91
C GLU A 101 -5.06 -2.37 11.23
N ARG A 102 -4.38 -1.59 10.38
CA ARG A 102 -5.00 -0.46 9.66
C ARG A 102 -6.04 -0.92 8.64
N VAL A 103 -5.77 -1.98 7.90
CA VAL A 103 -6.75 -2.59 6.99
C VAL A 103 -7.95 -3.13 7.78
N GLY A 104 -7.73 -3.71 8.97
CA GLY A 104 -8.81 -4.13 9.87
C GLY A 104 -9.69 -3.00 10.39
N ARG A 105 -9.18 -1.77 10.50
CA ARG A 105 -10.03 -0.60 10.80
C ARG A 105 -10.89 -0.20 9.60
N ILE A 106 -10.36 -0.33 8.38
CA ILE A 106 -11.11 -0.06 7.14
C ILE A 106 -12.21 -1.11 6.94
N GLU A 107 -11.86 -2.39 7.07
CA GLU A 107 -12.80 -3.52 6.98
C GLU A 107 -13.96 -3.34 7.97
N ARG A 108 -13.67 -3.08 9.25
CA ARG A 108 -14.71 -2.94 10.27
C ARG A 108 -15.67 -1.79 10.01
N LYS A 109 -15.18 -0.68 9.44
CA LYS A 109 -16.03 0.45 9.03
C LYS A 109 -16.88 0.07 7.82
N TRP A 110 -16.28 -0.58 6.83
CA TRP A 110 -16.98 -1.09 5.66
C TRP A 110 -18.10 -2.06 6.06
N ALA A 111 -17.82 -3.07 6.88
CA ALA A 111 -18.78 -4.10 7.30
C ALA A 111 -20.00 -3.51 8.02
N ARG A 112 -19.81 -2.46 8.82
CA ARG A 112 -20.91 -1.75 9.50
C ARG A 112 -21.78 -0.96 8.53
N GLN A 113 -21.18 -0.39 7.50
CA GLN A 113 -21.88 0.46 6.53
C GLN A 113 -22.51 -0.35 5.40
N SER A 114 -21.92 -1.50 5.07
CA SER A 114 -22.34 -2.35 3.95
C SER A 114 -23.72 -2.97 4.16
N THR A 115 -24.21 -3.06 5.40
CA THR A 115 -25.57 -3.56 5.69
C THR A 115 -26.67 -2.60 5.24
N SER A 116 -26.40 -1.29 5.22
CA SER A 116 -27.36 -0.26 4.86
C SER A 116 -27.09 0.37 3.50
N ASP A 117 -25.81 0.54 3.14
CA ASP A 117 -25.39 1.14 1.87
C ASP A 117 -24.12 0.45 1.33
N PRO A 118 -24.28 -0.72 0.66
CA PRO A 118 -23.15 -1.50 0.14
C PRO A 118 -22.28 -0.75 -0.86
N ILE A 119 -22.90 0.08 -1.71
CA ILE A 119 -22.22 0.80 -2.79
C ILE A 119 -21.30 1.86 -2.20
N HIS A 120 -21.85 2.73 -1.34
CA HIS A 120 -21.07 3.80 -0.73
C HIS A 120 -20.02 3.26 0.24
N ALA A 121 -20.31 2.17 0.96
CA ALA A 121 -19.33 1.47 1.78
C ALA A 121 -18.13 1.01 0.93
N ALA A 122 -18.39 0.39 -0.22
CA ALA A 122 -17.35 -0.11 -1.10
C ALA A 122 -16.46 1.02 -1.67
N GLU A 123 -17.07 2.11 -2.14
CA GLU A 123 -16.34 3.28 -2.64
C GLU A 123 -15.46 3.92 -1.56
N THR A 124 -16.02 4.10 -0.36
CA THR A 124 -15.30 4.64 0.80
C THR A 124 -14.13 3.75 1.19
N ALA A 125 -14.31 2.43 1.21
CA ALA A 125 -13.25 1.49 1.54
C ALA A 125 -12.12 1.52 0.49
N LEU A 126 -12.45 1.56 -0.81
CA LEU A 126 -11.47 1.71 -1.88
C LEU A 126 -10.66 3.01 -1.76
N MET A 127 -11.33 4.13 -1.49
CA MET A 127 -10.66 5.40 -1.26
C MET A 127 -9.72 5.33 -0.06
N ARG A 128 -10.16 4.75 1.07
CA ARG A 128 -9.34 4.59 2.27
C ARG A 128 -8.12 3.69 2.05
N LEU A 129 -8.27 2.59 1.30
CA LEU A 129 -7.16 1.73 0.91
C LEU A 129 -6.14 2.46 0.02
N ALA A 130 -6.62 3.25 -0.95
CA ALA A 130 -5.77 4.05 -1.83
C ALA A 130 -4.97 5.11 -1.04
N LEU A 131 -5.61 5.76 -0.06
CA LEU A 131 -4.91 6.69 0.82
C LEU A 131 -3.88 6.00 1.70
N LEU A 132 -4.21 4.83 2.25
CA LEU A 132 -3.26 4.05 3.04
C LEU A 132 -2.02 3.69 2.19
N GLN A 133 -2.20 3.20 0.96
CA GLN A 133 -1.10 2.95 0.03
C GLN A 133 -0.25 4.21 -0.20
N ARG A 134 -0.89 5.37 -0.41
CA ARG A 134 -0.17 6.63 -0.62
C ARG A 134 0.61 7.07 0.62
N ALA A 135 0.01 6.99 1.81
CA ALA A 135 0.65 7.33 3.07
C ALA A 135 1.85 6.41 3.35
N LEU A 136 1.70 5.09 3.16
CA LEU A 136 2.78 4.12 3.30
C LEU A 136 3.95 4.43 2.37
N ARG A 137 3.66 4.71 1.09
CA ARG A 137 4.70 5.10 0.12
C ARG A 137 5.44 6.36 0.55
N GLN A 138 4.71 7.40 0.92
CA GLN A 138 5.31 8.65 1.37
C GLN A 138 6.17 8.44 2.61
N ARG A 139 5.69 7.67 3.58
CA ARG A 139 6.42 7.37 4.82
C ARG A 139 7.70 6.59 4.57
N LEU A 140 7.70 5.64 3.62
CA LEU A 140 8.89 4.88 3.23
C LEU A 140 9.91 5.70 2.45
N LEU A 141 9.46 6.72 1.74
CA LEU A 141 10.31 7.66 0.99
C LEU A 141 10.77 8.86 1.83
N ASP A 142 10.28 9.02 3.05
CA ASP A 142 10.64 10.15 3.91
C ASP A 142 12.02 9.93 4.56
N GLU A 143 13.05 10.45 3.90
CA GLU A 143 14.44 10.43 4.34
C GLU A 143 14.66 11.15 5.68
N ARG A 144 13.76 12.08 6.08
CA ARG A 144 13.89 12.83 7.33
C ARG A 144 13.52 12.00 8.55
N LYS A 145 12.69 10.98 8.36
CA LYS A 145 12.21 10.08 9.42
C LYS A 145 12.38 8.61 8.98
N PRO A 146 13.57 8.11 8.67
CA PRO A 146 13.72 6.80 8.02
C PRO A 146 13.03 5.68 8.82
N LEU A 147 12.15 4.93 8.15
CA LEU A 147 11.52 3.75 8.74
C LEU A 147 12.48 2.58 8.77
N ARG A 148 12.50 1.84 9.88
CA ARG A 148 13.23 0.59 9.98
C ARG A 148 12.36 -0.58 9.52
N LEU A 149 12.63 -1.12 8.34
CA LEU A 149 11.98 -2.36 7.86
C LEU A 149 12.71 -3.63 8.33
N ASN A 150 14.02 -3.53 8.58
CA ASN A 150 14.87 -4.66 8.93
C ASN A 150 15.79 -4.32 10.11
N ARG A 151 16.14 -5.31 10.95
CA ARG A 151 17.06 -5.10 12.07
C ARG A 151 18.46 -4.65 11.63
N LYS A 152 18.92 -5.06 10.45
CA LYS A 152 20.21 -4.71 9.84
C LYS A 152 20.14 -3.43 8.99
N ASP A 153 19.04 -2.70 9.04
CA ASP A 153 18.91 -1.44 8.32
C ASP A 153 19.92 -0.41 8.85
N PRO A 154 20.83 0.11 7.98
CA PRO A 154 21.87 1.04 8.41
C PRO A 154 21.33 2.44 8.75
N LEU A 155 20.08 2.77 8.42
CA LEU A 155 19.49 4.10 8.62
C LEU A 155 18.66 4.23 9.92
N GLY A 156 18.46 3.14 10.67
CA GLY A 156 17.38 3.05 11.65
C GLY A 156 17.52 3.89 12.94
N ARG A 157 16.49 4.69 13.23
CA ARG A 157 15.95 4.95 14.59
C ARG A 157 14.70 4.07 14.80
N GLY A 158 14.21 3.95 16.05
CA GLY A 158 13.13 3.03 16.45
C GLY A 158 11.81 3.18 15.66
N VAL A 159 10.92 2.21 15.84
CA VAL A 159 9.64 2.13 15.12
C VAL A 159 8.66 3.18 15.68
N ASP A 160 8.33 4.20 14.90
CA ASP A 160 7.21 5.11 15.16
C ASP A 160 6.31 5.20 13.92
N PHE A 161 5.09 4.65 14.07
CA PHE A 161 4.06 4.57 13.04
C PHE A 161 2.86 5.49 13.34
N SER A 162 2.94 6.33 14.38
CA SER A 162 1.84 7.22 14.79
C SER A 162 1.49 8.24 13.69
N ASP A 163 2.50 8.73 12.98
CA ASP A 163 2.38 9.69 11.88
C ASP A 163 1.51 9.20 10.71
N LEU A 164 1.35 7.88 10.51
CA LEU A 164 0.64 7.33 9.34
C LEU A 164 -0.86 7.64 9.35
N ASP A 165 -1.50 7.64 10.52
CA ASP A 165 -2.93 7.94 10.62
C ASP A 165 -3.18 9.43 10.33
N ALA A 166 -2.32 10.30 10.87
CA ALA A 166 -2.36 11.73 10.57
C ALA A 166 -2.12 12.03 9.08
N MET A 167 -1.14 11.35 8.45
CA MET A 167 -0.90 11.48 7.01
C MET A 167 -2.11 11.02 6.19
N ALA A 168 -2.74 9.91 6.56
CA ALA A 168 -3.93 9.43 5.86
C ALA A 168 -5.10 10.44 5.96
N GLU A 169 -5.31 11.05 7.13
CA GLU A 169 -6.33 12.10 7.30
C GLU A 169 -5.98 13.39 6.55
N VAL A 170 -4.73 13.82 6.52
CA VAL A 170 -4.30 14.96 5.69
C VAL A 170 -4.54 14.68 4.21
N LEU A 171 -4.18 13.49 3.73
CA LEU A 171 -4.43 13.10 2.35
C LEU A 171 -5.93 12.98 2.03
N TRP A 172 -6.74 12.58 3.01
CA TRP A 172 -8.20 12.54 2.90
C TRP A 172 -8.76 13.95 2.77
N ALA A 173 -8.40 14.85 3.69
CA ALA A 173 -8.84 16.24 3.71
C ALA A 173 -8.42 16.99 2.42
N ALA A 174 -7.20 16.73 1.93
CA ALA A 174 -6.71 17.31 0.68
C ALA A 174 -7.43 16.76 -0.57
N GLY A 175 -7.90 15.50 -0.52
CA GLY A 175 -8.66 14.87 -1.59
C GLY A 175 -10.12 15.31 -1.67
N THR A 176 -10.71 15.74 -0.54
CA THR A 176 -12.05 16.34 -0.49
C THR A 176 -12.09 17.82 -0.94
N ALA A 177 -10.94 18.48 -1.06
CA ALA A 177 -10.84 19.89 -1.45
C ALA A 177 -10.90 20.13 -2.98
N VAL A 178 -11.08 19.09 -3.79
CA VAL A 178 -11.23 19.20 -5.27
C VAL A 178 -12.62 18.75 -5.68
N VAL A 179 -13.65 19.34 -5.06
CA VAL A 179 -15.02 19.41 -5.59
C VAL A 179 -15.64 20.71 -5.08
N LEU A 180 -15.30 21.83 -5.72
CA LEU A 180 -16.10 23.05 -5.75
C LEU A 180 -16.07 23.58 -7.18
#